data_AF-A0A8W8LRU4-F1
#
_entry.id   AF-A0A8W8LRU4-F1
#
_cell.length_a   1.000
_cell.length_b   1.000
_cell.length_c   1.000
_cell.angle_alpha   90.00
_cell.angle_beta   90.00
_cell.angle_gamma   90.00
#
_symmetry.space_group_name_H-M   'P 1'
#
loop_
_entity.id
_entity.type
_entity.pdbx_description
1 polymer ?
#
loop_
_entity_poly.entity_id
_entity_poly.type
_entity_poly.pdbx_seq_one_letter_code
_entity_poly.pdbx_strand_id
1 'polypeptide(L)'
;KSIMDYKHGVQYSINGTKCTRTTLPTTFVENCIPDGAKETQTIIGAGGKTMNLRTYTMMVGNLSVTAQVTENGCIPVSESIVGSSPGQFIHMGTSFTGITPGISDRTIFNPPVSCMMGPIYPAEIQMMKRVSFLHPLR
;
A
#
# COMPACT_ATOMS: atom_id res chain seq x y z
N LYS A 1 -11.37 1.77 -10.14
CA LYS A 1 -11.51 1.09 -8.83
C LYS A 1 -10.68 -0.18 -8.84
N SER A 2 -9.97 -0.48 -7.76
CA SER A 2 -9.25 -1.75 -7.60
C SER A 2 -9.81 -2.50 -6.39
N ILE A 3 -10.00 -3.80 -6.51
CA ILE A 3 -10.36 -4.69 -5.39
C ILE A 3 -9.32 -5.81 -5.37
N MET A 4 -8.57 -5.94 -4.26
CA MET A 4 -7.56 -6.97 -4.07
C MET A 4 -8.11 -8.02 -3.11
N ASP A 5 -8.58 -9.15 -3.65
CA ASP A 5 -9.12 -10.27 -2.90
C ASP A 5 -8.03 -11.34 -2.71
N TYR A 6 -7.21 -11.13 -1.68
CA TYR A 6 -6.12 -12.04 -1.33
C TYR A 6 -6.61 -13.44 -0.98
N LYS A 7 -7.80 -13.57 -0.37
CA LYS A 7 -8.36 -14.88 -0.01
C LYS A 7 -8.58 -15.76 -1.24
N HIS A 8 -9.02 -15.17 -2.35
CA HIS A 8 -9.25 -15.89 -3.60
C HIS A 8 -8.11 -15.71 -4.62
N GLY A 9 -7.06 -14.96 -4.30
CA GLY A 9 -5.90 -14.73 -5.16
C GLY A 9 -6.22 -13.96 -6.44
N VAL A 10 -7.17 -13.02 -6.38
CA VAL A 10 -7.60 -12.22 -7.56
C VAL A 10 -7.58 -10.73 -7.24
N GLN A 11 -7.00 -9.96 -8.16
CA GLN A 11 -7.18 -8.51 -8.22
C GLN A 11 -8.15 -8.16 -9.35
N TYR A 12 -9.14 -7.33 -9.05
CA TYR A 12 -10.11 -6.78 -9.98
C TYR A 12 -9.78 -5.32 -10.29
N SER A 13 -9.43 -5.02 -11.53
CA SER A 13 -9.22 -3.67 -12.03
C SER A 13 -10.46 -3.23 -12.81
N ILE A 14 -11.21 -2.30 -12.23
CA ILE A 14 -12.56 -1.90 -12.69
C ILE A 14 -12.51 -0.48 -13.24
N ASN A 15 -12.86 -0.33 -14.52
CA ASN A 15 -12.97 0.95 -15.22
C ASN A 15 -14.33 1.05 -15.95
N GLY A 16 -15.31 1.66 -15.30
CA GLY A 16 -16.69 1.68 -15.76
C GLY A 16 -17.26 0.26 -15.85
N THR A 17 -17.66 -0.16 -17.05
CA THR A 17 -18.14 -1.52 -17.33
C THR A 17 -17.02 -2.51 -17.65
N LYS A 18 -15.80 -2.03 -17.92
CA LYS A 18 -14.65 -2.87 -18.24
C LYS A 18 -14.00 -3.38 -16.96
N CYS A 19 -13.67 -4.67 -16.96
CA CYS A 19 -13.02 -5.30 -15.84
C CYS A 19 -11.88 -6.21 -16.32
N THR A 20 -10.72 -6.08 -15.67
CA THR A 20 -9.60 -7.00 -15.84
C THR A 20 -9.37 -7.73 -14.54
N ARG A 21 -9.24 -9.05 -14.63
CA ARG A 21 -8.92 -9.93 -13.50
C ARG A 21 -7.48 -10.38 -13.63
N THR A 22 -6.67 -10.17 -12.61
CA THR A 22 -5.29 -10.65 -12.57
C THR A 22 -5.04 -11.53 -11.37
N THR A 23 -4.09 -12.46 -11.48
CA THR A 23 -3.63 -13.24 -10.33
C THR A 23 -3.01 -12.33 -9.26
N LEU A 24 -3.32 -12.61 -8.00
CA LEU A 24 -2.79 -11.92 -6.82
C LEU A 24 -2.20 -12.98 -5.87
N PRO A 25 -1.09 -12.69 -5.16
CA PRO A 25 -0.63 -13.57 -4.08
C PRO A 25 -1.76 -13.84 -3.08
N THR A 26 -1.83 -15.06 -2.55
CA THR A 26 -2.88 -15.45 -1.60
C THR A 26 -2.60 -14.97 -0.16
N THR A 27 -1.37 -14.55 0.11
CA THR A 27 -0.98 -13.98 1.40
C THR A 27 -1.15 -12.48 1.39
N PHE A 28 -1.99 -11.97 2.29
CA PHE A 28 -2.06 -10.54 2.59
C PHE A 28 -0.85 -10.15 3.44
N VAL A 29 -0.23 -9.01 3.11
CA VAL A 29 0.84 -8.41 3.92
C VAL A 29 0.21 -7.31 4.74
N GLU A 30 0.41 -7.36 6.05
CA GLU A 30 -0.10 -6.33 6.94
C GLU A 30 0.68 -5.02 6.78
N ASN A 31 -0.05 -3.90 6.85
CA ASN A 31 0.53 -2.55 6.82
C ASN A 31 1.05 -2.16 8.22
N CYS A 32 1.91 -2.98 8.80
CA CYS A 32 2.47 -2.80 10.13
C CYS A 32 3.94 -2.40 10.04
N ILE A 33 4.39 -1.45 10.85
CA ILE A 33 5.83 -1.13 10.95
C ILE A 33 6.56 -2.38 11.45
N PRO A 34 7.58 -2.89 10.72
CA PRO A 34 8.26 -4.13 11.07
C PRO A 34 9.20 -3.92 12.26
N ASP A 35 9.43 -5.01 12.98
CA ASP A 35 10.42 -5.06 14.05
C ASP A 35 11.82 -4.70 13.51
N GLY A 36 12.50 -3.77 14.19
CA GLY A 36 13.85 -3.33 13.82
C GLY A 36 13.91 -2.10 12.91
N ALA A 37 12.77 -1.47 12.56
CA ALA A 37 12.78 -0.17 11.92
C ALA A 37 13.42 0.91 12.83
N LYS A 38 14.23 1.79 12.26
CA LYS A 38 14.82 2.91 13.00
C LYS A 38 13.78 4.00 13.20
N GLU A 39 13.43 4.27 14.45
CA GLU A 39 12.50 5.33 14.82
C GLU A 39 13.22 6.68 15.03
N THR A 40 12.60 7.76 14.56
CA THR A 40 12.95 9.14 14.89
C THR A 40 11.68 9.96 15.11
N GLN A 41 11.74 10.94 15.99
CA GLN A 41 10.63 11.89 16.17
C GLN A 41 10.71 12.98 15.09
N THR A 42 9.56 13.37 14.54
CA THR A 42 9.47 14.43 13.53
C THR A 42 8.27 15.30 13.84
N ILE A 43 8.40 16.61 13.61
CA ILE A 43 7.30 17.56 13.76
C ILE A 43 7.03 18.16 12.38
N ILE A 44 5.77 18.14 11.95
CA ILE A 44 5.34 18.83 10.74
C ILE A 44 4.40 19.97 11.09
N GLY A 45 4.39 21.03 10.26
CA GLY A 45 3.53 22.20 10.43
C GLY A 45 4.30 23.47 10.81
N ALA A 46 3.57 24.58 10.96
CA ALA A 46 4.13 25.90 11.25
C ALA A 46 3.08 26.80 11.94
N GLY A 47 3.52 27.91 12.55
CA GLY A 47 2.63 28.91 13.13
C GLY A 47 1.76 28.40 14.29
N GLY A 48 2.32 27.50 15.13
CA GLY A 48 1.61 26.88 16.25
C GLY A 48 0.65 25.75 15.86
N LYS A 49 0.48 25.48 14.57
CA LYS A 49 -0.27 24.33 14.05
C LYS A 49 0.71 23.24 13.67
N THR A 50 1.09 22.43 14.65
CA THR A 50 2.04 21.33 14.47
C THR A 50 1.39 19.98 14.73
N MET A 51 1.97 18.95 14.12
CA MET A 51 1.63 17.56 14.38
C MET A 51 2.91 16.79 14.64
N ASN A 52 2.94 16.09 15.77
CA ASN A 52 4.05 15.21 16.11
C ASN A 52 3.87 13.85 15.43
N LEU A 53 4.95 13.37 14.84
CA LEU A 53 5.03 12.13 14.10
C LEU A 53 6.16 11.26 14.64
N ARG A 54 5.99 9.95 14.45
CA ARG A 54 7.09 9.00 14.47
C ARG A 54 7.43 8.64 13.03
N THR A 55 8.69 8.82 12.68
CA THR A 55 9.24 8.46 11.37
C THR A 55 10.06 7.19 11.54
N TYR A 56 9.67 6.15 10.80
CA TYR A 56 10.32 4.86 10.76
C TYR A 56 11.07 4.70 9.44
N THR A 57 12.38 4.43 9.53
CA THR A 57 13.21 4.15 8.36
C THR A 57 13.72 2.71 8.41
N MET A 58 13.63 2.01 7.28
CA MET A 58 14.08 0.63 7.16
C MET A 58 14.58 0.35 5.74
N MET A 59 15.33 -0.74 5.60
CA MET A 59 15.76 -1.26 4.31
C MET A 59 15.05 -2.58 4.04
N VAL A 60 14.49 -2.73 2.85
CA VAL A 60 13.96 -4.02 2.38
C VAL A 60 14.59 -4.35 1.04
N GLY A 61 15.58 -5.25 1.06
CA GLY A 61 16.52 -5.41 -0.05
C GLY A 61 17.28 -4.10 -0.32
N ASN A 62 17.22 -3.62 -1.57
CA ASN A 62 17.87 -2.39 -2.03
C ASN A 62 16.94 -1.16 -1.99
N LEU A 63 15.85 -1.24 -1.24
CA LEU A 63 14.82 -0.20 -1.15
C LEU A 63 14.85 0.40 0.24
N SER A 64 15.02 1.71 0.31
CA SER A 64 14.86 2.47 1.54
C SER A 64 13.41 2.88 1.67
N VAL A 65 12.78 2.46 2.77
CA VAL A 65 11.40 2.80 3.11
C VAL A 65 11.41 3.77 4.27
N THR A 66 10.67 4.86 4.14
CA THR A 66 10.38 5.82 5.20
C THR A 66 8.87 5.89 5.38
N ALA A 67 8.38 5.53 6.56
CA ALA A 67 6.98 5.62 6.92
C ALA A 67 6.80 6.63 8.05
N GLN A 68 5.75 7.43 7.98
CA GLN A 68 5.39 8.38 9.03
C GLN A 68 3.99 8.08 9.55
N VAL A 69 3.88 8.05 10.87
CA VAL A 69 2.62 7.87 11.59
C VAL A 69 2.47 8.95 12.66
N THR A 70 1.24 9.25 13.05
CA THR A 70 0.98 10.13 14.19
C THR A 70 1.59 9.55 15.47
N GLU A 71 2.19 10.40 16.29
CA GLU A 71 2.75 9.98 17.59
C GLU A 71 1.68 9.33 18.48
N ASN A 72 0.46 9.88 18.42
CA ASN A 72 -0.71 9.35 19.11
C ASN A 72 -1.57 8.54 18.14
N GLY A 73 -1.70 7.24 18.39
CA GLY A 73 -2.62 6.36 17.66
C GLY A 73 -2.07 5.69 16.39
N CYS A 74 -0.79 5.89 16.05
CA CYS A 74 -0.13 5.22 14.93
C CYS A 74 -0.89 5.34 13.59
N ILE A 75 -1.53 6.50 13.36
CA ILE A 75 -2.33 6.75 12.16
C ILE A 75 -1.36 7.07 11.02
N PRO A 76 -1.41 6.38 9.86
CA PRO A 76 -0.48 6.63 8.77
C PRO A 76 -0.64 8.04 8.19
N VAL A 77 0.49 8.69 7.92
CA VAL A 77 0.57 10.04 7.34
C VAL A 77 1.22 9.98 5.97
N SER A 78 2.36 9.29 5.86
CA SER A 78 3.05 9.12 4.59
C SER A 78 3.89 7.84 4.55
N GLU A 79 4.19 7.41 3.33
CA GLU A 79 5.14 6.35 3.03
C GLU A 79 5.94 6.81 1.80
N SER A 80 7.26 6.72 1.87
CA SER A 80 8.15 6.91 0.73
C SER A 80 9.02 5.68 0.59
N ILE A 81 9.12 5.17 -0.63
CA ILE A 81 10.08 4.13 -0.94
C ILE A 81 10.93 4.55 -2.12
N VAL A 82 12.25 4.48 -1.89
CA VAL A 82 13.26 4.94 -2.83
C VAL A 82 14.36 3.90 -2.94
N GLY A 83 14.74 3.53 -4.15
CA GLY A 83 15.86 2.63 -4.37
C GLY A 83 15.81 1.94 -5.72
N SER A 84 16.47 0.79 -5.82
CA SER A 84 16.58 0.06 -7.09
C SER A 84 16.04 -1.36 -6.97
N SER A 85 15.28 -1.77 -7.97
CA SER A 85 14.88 -3.16 -8.23
C SER A 85 15.56 -3.62 -9.53
N PRO A 86 15.79 -4.91 -9.79
CA PRO A 86 16.51 -5.34 -11.00
C PRO A 86 15.95 -4.69 -12.28
N GLY A 87 16.76 -3.85 -12.91
CA GLY A 87 16.42 -3.13 -14.15
C GLY A 87 15.64 -1.82 -13.99
N GLN A 88 15.30 -1.38 -12.78
CA GLN A 88 14.53 -0.14 -12.56
C GLN A 88 14.89 0.60 -11.26
N PHE A 89 14.96 1.93 -11.35
CA PHE A 89 14.94 2.81 -10.18
C PHE A 89 13.49 3.09 -9.79
N ILE A 90 13.19 3.03 -8.50
CA ILE A 90 11.85 3.18 -7.95
C ILE A 90 11.85 4.34 -6.97
N HIS A 91 10.92 5.25 -7.17
CA HIS A 91 10.62 6.36 -6.28
C HIS A 91 9.10 6.48 -6.19
N MET A 92 8.55 6.03 -5.07
CA MET A 92 7.11 6.01 -4.84
C MET A 92 6.80 6.70 -3.52
N GLY A 93 5.87 7.64 -3.53
CA GLY A 93 5.38 8.33 -2.35
C GLY A 93 3.87 8.18 -2.23
N THR A 94 3.40 7.76 -1.07
CA THR A 94 1.99 7.68 -0.69
C THR A 94 1.75 8.63 0.47
N SER A 95 0.66 9.39 0.43
CA SER A 95 0.24 10.24 1.55
C SER A 95 -1.20 9.94 1.90
N PHE A 96 -1.51 9.91 3.19
CA PHE A 96 -2.82 9.54 3.70
C PHE A 96 -3.47 10.75 4.37
N THR A 97 -4.73 11.01 4.02
CA THR A 97 -5.53 12.09 4.59
C THR A 97 -6.99 11.63 4.72
N GLY A 98 -7.78 12.30 5.56
CA GLY A 98 -9.21 11.99 5.72
C GLY A 98 -9.50 10.60 6.29
N ILE A 99 -8.56 10.02 7.04
CA ILE A 99 -8.70 8.67 7.61
C ILE A 99 -9.84 8.67 8.63
N THR A 100 -10.79 7.76 8.42
CA THR A 100 -11.83 7.42 9.40
C THR A 100 -11.66 5.95 9.78
N PRO A 101 -11.56 5.62 11.08
CA PRO A 101 -11.44 4.23 11.51
C PRO A 101 -12.65 3.38 11.10
N GLY A 102 -12.37 2.14 10.70
CA GLY A 102 -13.40 1.19 10.29
C GLY A 102 -13.87 1.38 8.85
N ILE A 103 -14.84 0.55 8.45
CA ILE A 103 -15.40 0.52 7.10
C ILE A 103 -16.90 0.63 7.23
N SER A 104 -17.45 1.77 6.80
CA SER A 104 -18.88 2.08 6.91
C SER A 104 -19.74 1.22 5.98
N ASP A 105 -19.26 0.97 4.76
CA ASP A 105 -19.94 0.14 3.76
C ASP A 105 -19.00 -0.95 3.25
N ARG A 106 -19.31 -2.21 3.58
CA ARG A 106 -18.52 -3.37 3.13
C ARG A 106 -18.80 -3.78 1.69
N THR A 107 -19.88 -3.29 1.07
CA THR A 107 -20.22 -3.62 -0.31
C THR A 107 -19.21 -3.04 -1.30
N ILE A 108 -18.37 -2.09 -0.87
CA ILE A 108 -17.23 -1.59 -1.66
C ILE A 108 -16.28 -2.72 -2.08
N PHE A 109 -16.22 -3.84 -1.34
CA PHE A 109 -15.40 -5.01 -1.66
C PHE A 109 -16.07 -5.98 -2.63
N ASN A 110 -17.36 -5.79 -2.94
CA ASN A 110 -18.03 -6.64 -3.92
C ASN A 110 -17.63 -6.19 -5.34
N PRO A 111 -17.01 -7.06 -6.14
CA PRO A 111 -16.85 -6.80 -7.57
C PRO A 111 -18.23 -6.79 -8.25
N PRO A 112 -18.45 -5.93 -9.25
CA PRO A 112 -19.69 -5.96 -10.04
C PRO A 112 -19.78 -7.28 -10.81
N VAL A 113 -21.00 -7.70 -11.16
CA VAL A 113 -21.23 -8.98 -11.90
C VAL A 113 -20.42 -9.02 -13.21
N SER A 114 -20.23 -7.88 -13.88
CA SER A 114 -19.39 -7.78 -15.08
C SER A 114 -17.93 -8.22 -14.87
N CYS A 115 -17.43 -8.17 -13.64
CA CYS A 115 -16.10 -8.64 -13.27
C CYS A 115 -16.01 -10.13 -12.95
N MET A 116 -17.14 -10.84 -12.86
CA MET A 116 -17.16 -12.27 -12.56
C MET A 116 -16.99 -13.12 -13.82
N MET A 117 -17.06 -12.49 -14.99
CA MET A 117 -16.95 -13.13 -16.30
C MET A 117 -15.54 -12.95 -16.88
N GLY A 118 -15.13 -13.90 -17.73
CA GLY A 118 -13.87 -13.84 -18.45
C GLY A 118 -12.67 -14.44 -17.70
N PRO A 119 -11.54 -14.61 -18.40
CA PRO A 119 -10.35 -15.27 -17.88
C PRO A 119 -9.66 -14.44 -16.79
N ILE A 120 -8.89 -15.13 -15.94
CA ILE A 120 -7.93 -14.50 -15.03
C ILE A 120 -6.59 -14.47 -15.77
N TYR A 121 -6.05 -13.28 -15.99
CA TYR A 121 -4.73 -13.13 -16.59
C TYR A 121 -3.65 -13.28 -15.51
N PRO A 122 -2.47 -13.82 -15.84
CA PRO A 122 -1.34 -13.65 -14.94
C PRO A 122 -1.10 -12.15 -14.74
N ALA A 123 -0.95 -11.70 -13.49
CA ALA A 123 -0.48 -10.34 -13.27
C ALA A 123 0.84 -10.16 -14.04
N GLU A 124 0.85 -9.26 -15.03
CA GLU A 124 2.07 -8.93 -15.76
C GLU A 124 3.17 -8.70 -14.72
N ILE A 125 4.34 -9.29 -14.96
CA ILE A 125 5.55 -9.07 -14.18
C ILE A 125 6.05 -7.65 -14.54
N GLN A 126 5.22 -6.63 -14.41
CA GLN A 126 5.58 -5.24 -14.55
C GLN A 126 5.97 -4.73 -13.17
N MET A 127 7.19 -5.08 -12.78
CA MET A 127 8.21 -4.32 -12.03
C MET A 127 7.87 -3.50 -10.75
N MET A 128 6.62 -3.20 -10.44
CA MET A 128 6.17 -2.54 -9.20
C MET A 128 5.85 -3.52 -8.06
N LYS A 129 5.99 -4.83 -8.30
CA LYS A 129 5.70 -5.92 -7.34
C LYS A 129 6.56 -5.93 -6.05
N ARG A 130 7.44 -4.96 -5.80
CA ARG A 130 8.54 -5.15 -4.84
C ARG A 130 8.71 -4.08 -3.77
N VAL A 131 7.83 -3.08 -3.69
CA VAL A 131 8.26 -1.82 -3.04
C VAL A 131 7.29 -1.23 -2.03
N SER A 132 5.99 -1.35 -2.21
CA SER A 132 5.00 -0.83 -1.26
C SER A 132 4.88 -1.75 -0.04
N PHE A 133 4.61 -1.22 1.16
CA PHE A 133 4.08 -2.04 2.28
C PHE A 133 2.85 -2.89 1.88
N LEU A 134 2.18 -2.52 0.78
CA LEU A 134 1.06 -3.24 0.17
C LEU A 134 1.45 -4.42 -0.75
N HIS A 135 2.73 -4.69 -1.04
CA HIS A 135 3.12 -5.81 -1.91
C HIS A 135 4.40 -6.53 -1.43
N PRO A 136 4.34 -7.86 -1.21
CA PRO A 136 5.32 -8.63 -0.45
C PRO A 136 6.73 -8.65 -1.04
N LEU A 137 7.69 -8.63 -0.13
CA LEU A 137 9.00 -9.27 -0.32
C LEU A 137 8.94 -10.68 0.30
N ARG A 138 9.17 -11.67 -0.55
CA ARG A 138 9.89 -12.88 -0.19
C ARG A 138 11.23 -12.84 -0.91
#